data_AF-A0A656QJH0-F1
#
_entry.id   AF-A0A656QJH0-F1
#
_cell.length_a   1.000
_cell.length_b   1.000
_cell.length_c   1.000
_cell.angle_alpha   90.00
_cell.angle_beta   90.00
_cell.angle_gamma   90.00
#
_symmetry.space_group_name_H-M   'P 1'
#
loop_
_entity.id
_entity.type
_entity.pdbx_description
1 polymer ?
#
loop_
_entity_poly.entity_id
_entity_poly.type
_entity_poly.pdbx_seq_one_letter_code
_entity_poly.pdbx_strand_id
1 'polypeptide(L)'
;MKRAHLTDADFMAAAIFDGAVVVLSGSGGGLVEPDHITEAIERRFLATGHPRDLTLIHGLGIGDGVKSGISRFAHEGMVKRVIGGHWTWSKPMQKLAREERIEAYTLPAGVIQTLIREAGAGRHGLVTHIGLDTFADPRHGGGRVNLRARDDLVEVVTLGGKELLWYKPFEIDFAIVRGTTADMQGNLTSREEPADIDAFAAALAAHNRGGRVFAQVRDVCATPITPARAVTVPGVLVDDICVYADQKQTTSGHYDPAISGEAPAPDTRMPPPLPEGIRYIIAKRAAKELKPGACVNFGYGLPDGIPAVAHAEGVDISWTVIEQGSHNGELLGGDLFGATRHASAILKSTDQFDLFSGGGIDIAFLGMGELDAQGNVNVSWLGENIVGPGGFVDITQRTRKVVFCGTFEAKGLEVELEDGQVRIRRHGAVPKLVEQVRHITFSGKRARADGQQVLYVTERAVFELAPEGLRLIEIAPGVDLVRDVLERMPFEVSLHPSLRVAATSAD
;
A
#
# COMPACT_ATOMS: atom_id res chain seq x y z
N MET A 1 24.93 -27.73 13.49
CA MET A 1 24.32 -26.48 12.99
C MET A 1 23.28 -26.88 11.96
N LYS A 2 22.02 -26.45 12.10
CA LYS A 2 21.02 -26.63 11.04
C LYS A 2 21.54 -25.95 9.77
N ARG A 3 21.50 -26.63 8.63
CA ARG A 3 21.81 -26.05 7.32
C ARG A 3 20.54 -26.10 6.49
N ALA A 4 20.24 -25.00 5.79
CA ALA A 4 19.18 -24.99 4.80
C ALA A 4 19.49 -26.02 3.69
N HIS A 5 18.45 -26.67 3.21
CA HIS A 5 18.54 -27.66 2.15
C HIS A 5 18.50 -26.95 0.79
N LEU A 6 19.56 -27.12 0.00
CA LEU A 6 19.57 -26.65 -1.39
C LEU A 6 18.69 -27.59 -2.22
N THR A 7 17.64 -27.06 -2.82
CA THR A 7 16.64 -27.82 -3.57
C THR A 7 16.06 -26.99 -4.71
N ASP A 8 15.04 -27.50 -5.39
CA ASP A 8 14.36 -26.82 -6.49
C ASP A 8 12.94 -26.39 -6.10
N ALA A 9 12.34 -25.57 -6.97
CA ALA A 9 11.00 -25.04 -6.76
C ALA A 9 9.90 -26.13 -6.78
N ASP A 10 10.11 -27.24 -7.51
CA ASP A 10 9.15 -28.34 -7.58
C ASP A 10 9.08 -29.13 -6.27
N PHE A 11 10.23 -29.35 -5.62
CA PHE A 11 10.30 -29.93 -4.28
C PHE A 11 9.55 -29.07 -3.25
N MET A 12 9.77 -27.76 -3.28
CA MET A 12 9.06 -26.81 -2.41
C MET A 12 7.55 -26.82 -2.69
N ALA A 13 7.13 -26.82 -3.96
CA ALA A 13 5.73 -26.91 -4.35
C ALA A 13 5.06 -28.21 -3.89
N ALA A 14 5.79 -29.34 -3.93
CA ALA A 14 5.31 -30.64 -3.47
C ALA A 14 5.12 -30.72 -1.95
N ALA A 15 5.90 -29.93 -1.19
CA ALA A 15 5.84 -29.89 0.26
C ALA A 15 4.60 -29.17 0.83
N ILE A 16 3.99 -28.27 0.06
CA ILE A 16 2.78 -27.55 0.51
C ILE A 16 1.59 -28.50 0.51
N PHE A 17 0.98 -28.66 1.68
CA PHE A 17 -0.17 -29.52 1.90
C PHE A 17 -1.51 -28.76 1.72
N ASP A 18 -2.59 -29.50 1.47
CA ASP A 18 -3.95 -28.95 1.37
C ASP A 18 -4.35 -28.28 2.70
N GLY A 19 -4.92 -27.08 2.62
CA GLY A 19 -5.36 -26.31 3.79
C GLY A 19 -4.26 -25.49 4.47
N ALA A 20 -3.04 -25.49 3.95
CA ALA A 20 -1.92 -24.74 4.53
C ALA A 20 -2.14 -23.22 4.52
N VAL A 21 -1.61 -22.56 5.55
CA VAL A 21 -1.52 -21.10 5.63
C VAL A 21 -0.16 -20.65 5.11
N VAL A 22 -0.18 -19.89 4.02
CA VAL A 22 1.02 -19.45 3.30
C VAL A 22 1.13 -17.93 3.37
N VAL A 23 2.25 -17.44 3.90
CA VAL A 23 2.64 -16.03 3.82
C VAL A 23 3.56 -15.82 2.63
N LEU A 24 3.24 -14.81 1.82
CA LEU A 24 4.11 -14.31 0.76
C LEU A 24 4.71 -12.97 1.17
N SER A 25 6.04 -12.90 1.18
CA SER A 25 6.78 -11.65 1.27
C SER A 25 6.92 -11.04 -0.13
N GLY A 26 6.76 -9.73 -0.25
CA GLY A 26 6.98 -9.00 -1.50
C GLY A 26 6.12 -7.75 -1.64
N SER A 27 6.33 -7.03 -2.74
CA SER A 27 5.53 -5.88 -3.15
C SER A 27 5.36 -5.87 -4.68
N GLY A 28 4.45 -5.04 -5.18
CA GLY A 28 4.11 -4.94 -6.60
C GLY A 28 5.30 -4.50 -7.43
N GLY A 29 5.26 -4.78 -8.73
CA GLY A 29 6.39 -4.46 -9.61
C GLY A 29 7.57 -5.44 -9.47
N GLY A 30 7.33 -6.63 -8.92
CA GLY A 30 8.35 -7.67 -8.74
C GLY A 30 9.33 -7.42 -7.59
N LEU A 31 9.02 -6.46 -6.70
CA LEU A 31 9.86 -6.11 -5.55
C LEU A 31 9.89 -7.27 -4.56
N VAL A 32 11.06 -7.93 -4.44
CA VAL A 32 11.29 -9.06 -3.53
C VAL A 32 10.29 -10.20 -3.78
N GLU A 33 9.81 -10.35 -5.02
CA GLU A 33 8.80 -11.35 -5.37
C GLU A 33 9.45 -12.72 -5.68
N PRO A 34 9.11 -13.80 -4.96
CA PRO A 34 9.63 -15.15 -5.20
C PRO A 34 8.85 -15.90 -6.31
N ASP A 35 8.69 -15.28 -7.49
CA ASP A 35 7.77 -15.79 -8.54
C ASP A 35 8.12 -17.19 -9.05
N HIS A 36 9.41 -17.59 -9.04
CA HIS A 36 9.82 -18.91 -9.53
C HIS A 36 9.26 -20.04 -8.65
N ILE A 37 9.22 -19.82 -7.33
CA ILE A 37 8.59 -20.76 -6.39
C ILE A 37 7.07 -20.76 -6.59
N THR A 38 6.44 -19.58 -6.69
CA THR A 38 4.97 -19.50 -6.85
C THR A 38 4.49 -20.06 -8.20
N GLU A 39 5.30 -19.93 -9.26
CA GLU A 39 5.05 -20.57 -10.56
C GLU A 39 5.13 -22.10 -10.48
N ALA A 40 6.05 -22.66 -9.69
CA ALA A 40 6.09 -24.12 -9.47
C ALA A 40 4.87 -24.62 -8.72
N ILE A 41 4.40 -23.85 -7.73
CA ILE A 41 3.17 -24.15 -6.98
C ILE A 41 1.94 -24.12 -7.91
N GLU A 42 1.82 -23.10 -8.76
CA GLU A 42 0.78 -23.01 -9.79
C GLU A 42 0.84 -24.21 -10.74
N ARG A 43 2.02 -24.51 -11.30
CA ARG A 43 2.22 -25.63 -12.22
C ARG A 43 1.81 -26.95 -11.59
N ARG A 44 2.17 -27.18 -10.33
CA ARG A 44 1.77 -28.39 -9.59
C ARG A 44 0.26 -28.47 -9.41
N PHE A 45 -0.40 -27.37 -9.05
CA PHE A 45 -1.86 -27.32 -8.94
C PHE A 45 -2.53 -27.67 -10.26
N LEU A 46 -2.09 -27.07 -11.37
CA LEU A 46 -2.64 -27.35 -12.70
C LEU A 46 -2.42 -28.82 -13.13
N ALA A 47 -1.31 -29.44 -12.73
CA ALA A 47 -1.00 -30.82 -13.08
C ALA A 47 -1.71 -31.86 -12.19
N THR A 48 -1.94 -31.55 -10.91
CA THR A 48 -2.35 -32.55 -9.90
C THR A 48 -3.65 -32.23 -9.19
N GLY A 49 -4.14 -30.99 -9.28
CA GLY A 49 -5.22 -30.47 -8.46
C GLY A 49 -4.81 -30.12 -7.03
N HIS A 50 -3.52 -30.17 -6.68
CA HIS A 50 -2.99 -29.89 -5.34
C HIS A 50 -1.83 -28.87 -5.37
N PRO A 51 -1.67 -28.01 -4.34
CA PRO A 51 -2.42 -27.98 -3.09
C PRO A 51 -3.79 -27.31 -3.23
N ARG A 52 -4.73 -27.63 -2.33
CA ARG A 52 -6.08 -27.06 -2.28
C ARG A 52 -6.35 -26.29 -1.01
N ASP A 53 -7.39 -25.47 -1.05
CA ASP A 53 -7.97 -24.80 0.11
C ASP A 53 -6.97 -23.97 0.94
N LEU A 54 -5.94 -23.42 0.30
CA LEU A 54 -4.93 -22.60 0.97
C LEU A 54 -5.55 -21.36 1.62
N THR A 55 -4.92 -20.90 2.70
CA THR A 55 -5.08 -19.52 3.19
C THR A 55 -3.85 -18.72 2.78
N LEU A 56 -4.03 -17.72 1.92
CA LEU A 56 -2.94 -16.86 1.44
C LEU A 56 -2.93 -15.54 2.22
N ILE A 57 -1.77 -15.15 2.73
CA ILE A 57 -1.57 -13.91 3.49
C ILE A 57 -0.49 -13.07 2.82
N HIS A 58 -0.79 -11.80 2.56
CA HIS A 58 0.19 -10.84 2.04
C HIS A 58 -0.09 -9.41 2.55
N GLY A 59 0.95 -8.73 3.03
CA GLY A 59 0.83 -7.36 3.56
C GLY A 59 0.64 -6.34 2.45
N LEU A 60 1.62 -6.23 1.56
CA LEU A 60 1.54 -5.38 0.37
C LEU A 60 0.94 -6.15 -0.81
N GLY A 61 0.61 -5.47 -1.90
CA GLY A 61 0.14 -6.16 -3.10
C GLY A 61 1.33 -6.76 -3.84
N ILE A 62 1.20 -7.97 -4.38
CA ILE A 62 2.30 -8.72 -5.01
C ILE A 62 1.89 -9.13 -6.42
N GLY A 63 2.80 -8.94 -7.38
CA GLY A 63 2.61 -9.32 -8.78
C GLY A 63 2.92 -8.20 -9.78
N ASP A 64 2.77 -8.55 -11.05
CA ASP A 64 2.93 -7.69 -12.23
C ASP A 64 1.60 -7.15 -12.79
N GLY A 65 0.47 -7.47 -12.15
CA GLY A 65 -0.87 -7.09 -12.64
C GLY A 65 -1.41 -7.99 -13.75
N VAL A 66 -0.66 -9.02 -14.15
CA VAL A 66 -0.97 -9.91 -15.28
C VAL A 66 -0.96 -11.38 -14.86
N LYS A 67 0.19 -11.94 -14.48
CA LYS A 67 0.36 -13.39 -14.25
C LYS A 67 1.17 -13.74 -13.00
N SER A 68 2.00 -12.85 -12.48
CA SER A 68 2.90 -13.16 -11.37
C SER A 68 2.27 -12.90 -9.99
N GLY A 69 3.02 -13.18 -8.92
CA GLY A 69 2.61 -12.92 -7.54
C GLY A 69 1.36 -13.71 -7.14
N ILE A 70 0.37 -13.04 -6.55
CA ILE A 70 -0.85 -13.72 -6.09
C ILE A 70 -1.72 -14.25 -7.26
N SER A 71 -1.48 -13.80 -8.49
CA SER A 71 -2.16 -14.33 -9.67
C SER A 71 -1.87 -15.82 -9.91
N ARG A 72 -0.69 -16.29 -9.48
CA ARG A 72 -0.29 -17.71 -9.52
C ARG A 72 -1.19 -18.62 -8.69
N PHE A 73 -1.90 -18.03 -7.73
CA PHE A 73 -2.82 -18.74 -6.83
C PHE A 73 -4.28 -18.56 -7.21
N ALA A 74 -4.59 -17.76 -8.24
CA ALA A 74 -5.95 -17.37 -8.60
C ALA A 74 -6.70 -18.45 -9.41
N HIS A 75 -6.67 -19.68 -8.90
CA HIS A 75 -7.37 -20.83 -9.45
C HIS A 75 -8.42 -21.32 -8.45
N GLU A 76 -9.61 -21.64 -8.95
CA GLU A 76 -10.67 -22.15 -8.10
C GLU A 76 -10.27 -23.49 -7.45
N GLY A 77 -10.48 -23.61 -6.14
CA GLY A 77 -10.11 -24.79 -5.35
C GLY A 77 -8.68 -24.77 -4.84
N MET A 78 -7.79 -23.95 -5.43
CA MET A 78 -6.41 -23.81 -4.93
C MET A 78 -6.37 -23.02 -3.63
N VAL A 79 -7.10 -21.91 -3.58
CA VAL A 79 -7.19 -21.02 -2.42
C VAL A 79 -8.61 -21.00 -1.89
N LYS A 80 -8.76 -21.20 -0.58
CA LYS A 80 -10.02 -21.02 0.14
C LYS A 80 -10.17 -19.58 0.62
N ARG A 81 -9.08 -19.00 1.14
CA ARG A 81 -9.09 -17.70 1.83
C ARG A 81 -7.90 -16.85 1.43
N VAL A 82 -8.11 -15.54 1.27
CA VAL A 82 -7.05 -14.55 1.10
C VAL A 82 -7.23 -13.42 2.11
N ILE A 83 -6.15 -13.09 2.82
CA ILE A 83 -6.05 -11.93 3.71
C ILE A 83 -4.96 -11.02 3.13
N GLY A 84 -5.39 -9.94 2.46
CA GLY A 84 -4.50 -9.12 1.63
C GLY A 84 -4.64 -7.63 1.89
N GLY A 85 -3.52 -6.92 2.02
CA GLY A 85 -3.55 -5.46 2.18
C GLY A 85 -3.77 -4.71 0.87
N HIS A 86 -3.40 -5.27 -0.29
CA HIS A 86 -3.64 -4.62 -1.59
C HIS A 86 -3.79 -5.64 -2.73
N TRP A 87 -4.82 -5.48 -3.54
CA TRP A 87 -5.35 -6.51 -4.45
C TRP A 87 -5.19 -6.17 -5.94
N THR A 88 -4.83 -4.93 -6.28
CA THR A 88 -4.78 -4.43 -7.67
C THR A 88 -3.81 -5.20 -8.57
N TRP A 89 -2.76 -5.79 -8.00
CA TRP A 89 -1.75 -6.55 -8.74
C TRP A 89 -2.22 -7.94 -9.20
N SER A 90 -3.49 -8.30 -8.96
CA SER A 90 -4.09 -9.52 -9.51
C SER A 90 -5.58 -9.36 -9.82
N LYS A 91 -5.89 -9.03 -11.08
CA LYS A 91 -7.26 -9.05 -11.60
C LYS A 91 -7.93 -10.44 -11.49
N PRO A 92 -7.22 -11.57 -11.76
CA PRO A 92 -7.79 -12.89 -11.55
C PRO A 92 -8.21 -13.13 -10.09
N MET A 93 -7.41 -12.72 -9.11
CA MET A 93 -7.74 -12.89 -7.69
C MET A 93 -8.93 -12.00 -7.28
N GLN A 94 -8.97 -10.74 -7.75
CA GLN A 94 -10.12 -9.86 -7.58
C GLN A 94 -11.42 -10.47 -8.15
N LYS A 95 -11.32 -11.15 -9.30
CA LYS A 95 -12.47 -11.84 -9.92
C LYS A 95 -12.99 -12.95 -9.00
N LEU A 96 -12.12 -13.80 -8.47
CA LEU A 96 -12.54 -14.88 -7.55
C LEU A 96 -13.21 -14.33 -6.29
N ALA A 97 -12.71 -13.23 -5.73
CA ALA A 97 -13.32 -12.57 -4.59
C ALA A 97 -14.71 -12.00 -4.92
N ARG A 98 -14.85 -11.28 -6.04
CA ARG A 98 -16.11 -10.69 -6.50
C ARG A 98 -17.18 -11.73 -6.83
N GLU A 99 -16.77 -12.86 -7.38
CA GLU A 99 -17.64 -13.97 -7.76
C GLU A 99 -17.93 -14.94 -6.60
N GLU A 100 -17.61 -14.55 -5.35
CA GLU A 100 -17.86 -15.36 -4.15
C GLU A 100 -17.27 -16.78 -4.28
N ARG A 101 -16.09 -16.92 -4.90
CA ARG A 101 -15.38 -18.20 -5.05
C ARG A 101 -14.42 -18.47 -3.90
N ILE A 102 -13.93 -17.43 -3.23
CA ILE A 102 -13.03 -17.49 -2.08
C ILE A 102 -13.54 -16.63 -0.94
N GLU A 103 -13.03 -16.84 0.27
CA GLU A 103 -13.21 -15.91 1.39
C GLU A 103 -12.19 -14.77 1.27
N ALA A 104 -12.65 -13.54 1.06
CA ALA A 104 -11.77 -12.41 0.84
C ALA A 104 -11.80 -11.45 2.04
N TYR A 105 -10.62 -11.18 2.60
CA TYR A 105 -10.41 -10.18 3.63
C TYR A 105 -9.37 -9.17 3.20
N THR A 106 -9.60 -7.91 3.51
CA THR A 106 -8.60 -6.86 3.40
C THR A 106 -8.41 -6.21 4.75
N LEU A 107 -7.16 -5.91 5.10
CA LEU A 107 -6.75 -5.26 6.35
C LEU A 107 -5.65 -4.25 6.00
N PRO A 108 -5.36 -3.26 6.85
CA PRO A 108 -4.22 -2.36 6.64
C PRO A 108 -2.91 -3.15 6.45
N ALA A 109 -2.08 -2.75 5.49
CA ALA A 109 -0.84 -3.47 5.17
C ALA A 109 0.10 -3.53 6.38
N GLY A 110 0.25 -2.43 7.12
CA GLY A 110 1.09 -2.38 8.32
C GLY A 110 0.57 -3.26 9.45
N VAL A 111 -0.76 -3.38 9.58
CA VAL A 111 -1.40 -4.34 10.49
C VAL A 111 -1.06 -5.77 10.12
N ILE A 112 -1.18 -6.17 8.84
CA ILE A 112 -0.88 -7.54 8.41
C ILE A 112 0.60 -7.87 8.69
N GLN A 113 1.52 -7.01 8.28
CA GLN A 113 2.95 -7.25 8.47
C GLN A 113 3.37 -7.27 9.94
N THR A 114 2.79 -6.37 10.75
CA THR A 114 3.01 -6.39 12.19
C THR A 114 2.44 -7.65 12.80
N LEU A 115 1.26 -8.11 12.40
CA LEU A 115 0.65 -9.34 12.89
C LEU A 115 1.47 -10.59 12.52
N ILE A 116 2.11 -10.61 11.34
CA ILE A 116 3.11 -11.63 10.97
C ILE A 116 4.28 -11.60 11.96
N ARG A 117 4.82 -10.40 12.27
CA ARG A 117 5.87 -10.22 13.29
C ARG A 117 5.42 -10.69 14.69
N GLU A 118 4.18 -10.37 15.10
CA GLU A 118 3.60 -10.83 16.37
C GLU A 118 3.52 -12.36 16.43
N ALA A 119 3.05 -12.99 15.34
CA ALA A 119 2.92 -14.44 15.23
C ALA A 119 4.29 -15.13 15.37
N GLY A 120 5.34 -14.61 14.72
CA GLY A 120 6.70 -15.12 14.84
C GLY A 120 7.35 -14.89 16.19
N ALA A 121 6.93 -13.88 16.93
CA ALA A 121 7.38 -13.67 18.30
C ALA A 121 6.56 -14.44 19.35
N GLY A 122 5.60 -15.28 18.94
CA GLY A 122 4.73 -16.03 19.84
C GLY A 122 3.70 -15.18 20.59
N ARG A 123 3.42 -13.96 20.10
CA ARG A 123 2.43 -13.06 20.70
C ARG A 123 1.03 -13.38 20.16
N HIS A 124 0.02 -13.18 21.00
CA HIS A 124 -1.34 -13.65 20.76
C HIS A 124 -2.17 -12.60 19.99
N GLY A 125 -1.66 -12.18 18.84
CA GLY A 125 -2.27 -11.15 17.99
C GLY A 125 -1.71 -9.75 18.22
N LEU A 126 -2.29 -8.78 17.51
CA LEU A 126 -1.87 -7.37 17.53
C LEU A 126 -2.97 -6.52 18.16
N VAL A 127 -2.66 -5.79 19.22
CA VAL A 127 -3.55 -4.75 19.74
C VAL A 127 -3.05 -3.39 19.27
N THR A 128 -3.85 -2.67 18.49
CA THR A 128 -3.48 -1.37 17.94
C THR A 128 -4.70 -0.48 17.75
N HIS A 129 -4.48 0.83 17.65
CA HIS A 129 -5.52 1.79 17.29
C HIS A 129 -5.75 1.83 15.78
N ILE A 130 -4.81 1.32 14.98
CA ILE A 130 -4.88 1.33 13.53
C ILE A 130 -6.12 0.58 13.05
N GLY A 131 -6.98 1.28 12.31
CA GLY A 131 -8.24 0.77 11.75
C GLY A 131 -9.52 1.14 12.52
N LEU A 132 -9.43 1.77 13.70
CA LEU A 132 -10.64 2.23 14.43
C LEU A 132 -11.49 3.19 13.60
N ASP A 133 -12.82 3.00 13.64
CA ASP A 133 -13.81 3.74 12.82
C ASP A 133 -13.58 3.62 11.30
N THR A 134 -12.79 2.66 10.84
CA THR A 134 -12.61 2.31 9.41
C THR A 134 -13.25 0.96 9.13
N PHE A 135 -13.22 0.51 7.89
CA PHE A 135 -13.69 -0.82 7.51
C PHE A 135 -13.03 -2.00 8.24
N ALA A 136 -11.81 -1.82 8.77
CA ALA A 136 -11.12 -2.84 9.54
C ALA A 136 -11.73 -3.02 10.93
N ASP A 137 -12.47 -2.02 11.41
CA ASP A 137 -13.27 -2.11 12.62
C ASP A 137 -14.41 -3.13 12.43
N PRO A 138 -14.62 -4.10 13.34
CA PRO A 138 -15.69 -5.09 13.19
C PRO A 138 -17.09 -4.47 13.15
N ARG A 139 -17.27 -3.24 13.64
CA ARG A 139 -18.53 -2.48 13.53
C ARG A 139 -18.81 -1.98 12.11
N HIS A 140 -17.80 -2.00 11.24
CA HIS A 140 -17.87 -1.55 9.84
C HIS A 140 -17.47 -2.65 8.84
N GLY A 141 -17.37 -3.91 9.27
CA GLY A 141 -17.14 -5.07 8.41
C GLY A 141 -16.01 -5.97 8.88
N GLY A 142 -15.06 -5.46 9.66
CA GLY A 142 -13.93 -6.24 10.18
C GLY A 142 -12.97 -6.72 9.08
N GLY A 143 -12.85 -5.94 8.00
CA GLY A 143 -12.03 -6.29 6.84
C GLY A 143 -12.65 -7.28 5.84
N ARG A 144 -13.89 -7.73 6.06
CA ARG A 144 -14.57 -8.64 5.12
C ARG A 144 -14.87 -7.94 3.79
N VAL A 145 -14.53 -8.60 2.69
CA VAL A 145 -14.73 -8.08 1.33
C VAL A 145 -15.94 -8.70 0.64
N ASN A 146 -16.37 -9.90 1.05
CA ASN A 146 -17.46 -10.62 0.40
C ASN A 146 -18.27 -11.46 1.39
N LEU A 147 -19.39 -12.03 0.96
CA LEU A 147 -20.32 -12.78 1.83
C LEU A 147 -19.79 -14.15 2.27
N ARG A 148 -18.82 -14.70 1.53
CA ARG A 148 -18.07 -15.89 1.95
C ARG A 148 -17.19 -15.65 3.18
N ALA A 149 -16.64 -14.45 3.33
CA ALA A 149 -15.82 -14.10 4.49
C ALA A 149 -16.69 -13.97 5.76
N ARG A 150 -16.67 -14.98 6.64
CA ARG A 150 -17.54 -15.06 7.82
C ARG A 150 -16.82 -14.99 9.16
N ASP A 151 -15.54 -15.28 9.21
CA ASP A 151 -14.79 -15.31 10.46
C ASP A 151 -14.53 -13.87 10.94
N ASP A 152 -14.65 -13.65 12.25
CA ASP A 152 -14.24 -12.39 12.87
C ASP A 152 -12.72 -12.40 13.08
N LEU A 153 -11.99 -11.64 12.27
CA LEU A 153 -10.53 -11.50 12.39
C LEU A 153 -10.11 -10.40 13.37
N VAL A 154 -11.05 -9.53 13.75
CA VAL A 154 -10.80 -8.32 14.54
C VAL A 154 -11.86 -8.19 15.63
N GLU A 155 -11.44 -7.85 16.84
CA GLU A 155 -12.33 -7.55 17.97
C GLU A 155 -12.01 -6.18 18.56
N VAL A 156 -13.02 -5.49 19.08
CA VAL A 156 -12.81 -4.27 19.84
C VAL A 156 -12.46 -4.64 21.27
N VAL A 157 -11.34 -4.12 21.77
CA VAL A 157 -10.90 -4.31 23.15
C VAL A 157 -10.73 -2.96 23.83
N THR A 158 -10.84 -2.92 25.16
CA THR A 158 -10.56 -1.72 25.95
C THR A 158 -9.38 -1.97 26.87
N LEU A 159 -8.30 -1.21 26.67
CA LEU A 159 -7.10 -1.29 27.52
C LEU A 159 -6.73 0.12 28.01
N GLY A 160 -6.51 0.26 29.31
CA GLY A 160 -6.18 1.56 29.91
C GLY A 160 -7.23 2.65 29.66
N GLY A 161 -8.51 2.27 29.54
CA GLY A 161 -9.62 3.17 29.24
C GLY A 161 -9.69 3.64 27.78
N LYS A 162 -8.86 3.09 26.89
CA LYS A 162 -8.89 3.38 25.45
C LYS A 162 -9.44 2.19 24.69
N GLU A 163 -10.35 2.47 23.77
CA GLU A 163 -10.80 1.50 22.77
C GLU A 163 -9.68 1.27 21.74
N LEU A 164 -9.43 0.00 21.42
CA LEU A 164 -8.41 -0.48 20.48
C LEU A 164 -8.98 -1.66 19.68
N LEU A 165 -8.32 -2.02 18.58
CA LEU A 165 -8.60 -3.22 17.81
C LEU A 165 -7.58 -4.30 18.17
N TRP A 166 -8.08 -5.50 18.48
CA TRP A 166 -7.30 -6.71 18.59
C TRP A 166 -7.47 -7.53 17.32
N TYR A 167 -6.41 -7.60 16.52
CA TYR A 167 -6.30 -8.46 15.34
C TYR A 167 -5.78 -9.83 15.76
N LYS A 168 -6.53 -10.88 15.44
CA LYS A 168 -6.25 -12.27 15.86
C LYS A 168 -4.99 -12.83 15.20
N PRO A 169 -4.20 -13.67 15.88
CA PRO A 169 -2.94 -14.19 15.36
C PRO A 169 -3.13 -15.06 14.11
N PHE A 170 -2.11 -15.08 13.25
CA PHE A 170 -2.01 -16.02 12.14
C PHE A 170 -1.30 -17.31 12.55
N GLU A 171 -1.84 -18.44 12.13
CA GLU A 171 -1.22 -19.76 12.26
C GLU A 171 -0.47 -20.07 10.96
N ILE A 172 0.81 -19.72 10.85
CA ILE A 172 1.55 -19.75 9.57
C ILE A 172 2.31 -21.07 9.41
N ASP A 173 1.97 -21.83 8.37
CA ASP A 173 2.61 -23.11 8.04
C ASP A 173 3.82 -22.93 7.10
N PHE A 174 3.71 -22.00 6.13
CA PHE A 174 4.77 -21.74 5.17
C PHE A 174 5.01 -20.24 4.99
N ALA A 175 6.28 -19.87 4.94
CA ALA A 175 6.71 -18.54 4.49
C ALA A 175 7.53 -18.69 3.21
N ILE A 176 7.13 -17.96 2.17
CA ILE A 176 7.87 -17.89 0.90
C ILE A 176 8.50 -16.51 0.81
N VAL A 177 9.83 -16.48 0.83
CA VAL A 177 10.65 -15.27 0.90
C VAL A 177 11.69 -15.25 -0.22
N ARG A 178 12.28 -14.08 -0.44
CA ARG A 178 13.33 -13.88 -1.44
C ARG A 178 14.49 -13.10 -0.86
N GLY A 179 15.70 -13.43 -1.31
CA GLY A 179 16.90 -12.61 -1.16
C GLY A 179 17.69 -12.58 -2.47
N THR A 180 18.77 -11.80 -2.51
CA THR A 180 19.73 -11.79 -3.61
C THR A 180 20.61 -13.05 -3.57
N THR A 181 21.27 -13.29 -2.44
CA THR A 181 22.26 -14.37 -2.28
C THR A 181 22.02 -15.08 -0.96
N ALA A 182 22.26 -16.40 -0.93
CA ALA A 182 22.40 -17.17 0.30
C ALA A 182 23.85 -17.64 0.52
N ASP A 183 24.29 -17.80 1.77
CA ASP A 183 25.52 -18.53 2.08
C ASP A 183 25.26 -20.02 2.42
N MET A 184 26.33 -20.79 2.59
CA MET A 184 26.25 -22.22 2.95
C MET A 184 25.64 -22.52 4.33
N GLN A 185 25.41 -21.50 5.17
CA GLN A 185 24.67 -21.62 6.43
C GLN A 185 23.18 -21.27 6.26
N GLY A 186 22.79 -20.84 5.07
CA GLY A 186 21.44 -20.40 4.72
C GLY A 186 21.13 -18.95 5.07
N ASN A 187 22.13 -18.15 5.47
CA ASN A 187 21.91 -16.72 5.69
C ASN A 187 21.56 -16.07 4.35
N LEU A 188 20.54 -15.23 4.34
CA LEU A 188 20.13 -14.48 3.15
C LEU A 188 20.61 -13.03 3.25
N THR A 189 20.94 -12.44 2.10
CA THR A 189 21.08 -10.99 1.96
C THR A 189 20.14 -10.49 0.87
N SER A 190 19.56 -9.31 1.05
CA SER A 190 18.73 -8.61 0.05
C SER A 190 19.52 -7.51 -0.67
N ARG A 191 20.85 -7.63 -0.72
CA ARG A 191 21.77 -6.55 -1.12
C ARG A 191 21.43 -5.87 -2.44
N GLU A 192 20.99 -6.64 -3.44
CA GLU A 192 20.63 -6.11 -4.76
C GLU A 192 19.12 -5.96 -4.94
N GLU A 193 18.33 -6.27 -3.92
CA GLU A 193 16.88 -6.07 -3.94
C GLU A 193 16.53 -4.59 -3.70
N PRO A 194 15.36 -4.12 -4.18
CA PRO A 194 14.92 -2.74 -3.95
C PRO A 194 14.56 -2.40 -2.50
N ALA A 195 14.24 -3.42 -1.70
CA ALA A 195 13.80 -3.31 -0.30
C ALA A 195 13.94 -4.64 0.43
N ASP A 196 13.83 -4.64 1.75
CA ASP A 196 13.77 -5.85 2.58
C ASP A 196 12.32 -6.35 2.82
N ILE A 197 11.35 -5.43 2.75
CA ILE A 197 9.93 -5.67 3.03
C ILE A 197 9.73 -6.37 4.39
N ASP A 198 9.21 -7.60 4.41
CA ASP A 198 8.80 -8.35 5.61
C ASP A 198 9.39 -9.77 5.62
N ALA A 199 10.39 -10.06 4.77
CA ALA A 199 11.00 -11.38 4.62
C ALA A 199 11.46 -11.99 5.96
N PHE A 200 12.09 -11.17 6.82
CA PHE A 200 12.51 -11.61 8.16
C PHE A 200 11.30 -11.98 9.05
N ALA A 201 10.25 -11.16 9.05
CA ALA A 201 9.07 -11.40 9.87
C ALA A 201 8.32 -12.65 9.40
N ALA A 202 8.15 -12.82 8.09
CA ALA A 202 7.54 -14.00 7.48
C ALA A 202 8.33 -15.27 7.84
N ALA A 203 9.65 -15.27 7.65
CA ALA A 203 10.51 -16.39 7.99
C ALA A 203 10.43 -16.75 9.48
N LEU A 204 10.48 -15.74 10.37
CA LEU A 204 10.35 -15.93 11.81
C LEU A 204 8.98 -16.55 12.17
N ALA A 205 7.91 -16.11 11.51
CA ALA A 205 6.54 -16.55 11.76
C ALA A 205 6.30 -18.02 11.45
N ALA A 206 6.74 -18.49 10.29
CA ALA A 206 6.67 -19.92 9.97
C ALA A 206 7.61 -20.73 10.87
N HIS A 207 8.88 -20.31 11.00
CA HIS A 207 9.91 -21.07 11.73
C HIS A 207 9.52 -21.33 13.19
N ASN A 208 9.14 -20.30 13.95
CA ASN A 208 8.88 -20.43 15.38
C ASN A 208 7.58 -21.17 15.71
N ARG A 209 6.73 -21.43 14.70
CA ARG A 209 5.51 -22.25 14.84
C ARG A 209 5.66 -23.66 14.30
N GLY A 210 6.88 -24.06 13.92
CA GLY A 210 7.16 -25.39 13.36
C GLY A 210 6.76 -25.53 11.89
N GLY A 211 6.44 -24.42 11.22
CA GLY A 211 6.28 -24.34 9.78
C GLY A 211 7.62 -24.39 9.03
N ARG A 212 7.57 -24.14 7.72
CA ARG A 212 8.74 -24.17 6.83
C ARG A 212 8.96 -22.85 6.10
N VAL A 213 10.23 -22.48 5.94
CA VAL A 213 10.65 -21.27 5.22
C VAL A 213 11.32 -21.66 3.91
N PHE A 214 10.72 -21.22 2.80
CA PHE A 214 11.23 -21.38 1.45
C PHE A 214 11.84 -20.07 0.96
N ALA A 215 13.11 -20.11 0.61
CA ALA A 215 13.84 -18.94 0.14
C ALA A 215 14.21 -19.08 -1.34
N GLN A 216 13.79 -18.11 -2.16
CA GLN A 216 14.34 -17.94 -3.51
C GLN A 216 15.57 -17.01 -3.44
N VAL A 217 16.66 -17.40 -4.10
CA VAL A 217 17.84 -16.55 -4.26
C VAL A 217 18.35 -16.62 -5.70
N ARG A 218 19.05 -15.58 -6.15
CA ARG A 218 19.73 -15.61 -7.44
C ARG A 218 20.90 -16.59 -7.42
N ASP A 219 21.71 -16.54 -6.37
CA ASP A 219 22.93 -17.33 -6.24
C ASP A 219 23.22 -17.77 -4.79
N VAL A 220 24.14 -18.72 -4.66
CA VAL A 220 24.67 -19.18 -3.37
C VAL A 220 26.17 -18.95 -3.34
N CYS A 221 26.67 -18.34 -2.28
CA CYS A 221 28.10 -18.11 -2.08
C CYS A 221 28.71 -19.12 -1.10
N ALA A 222 29.92 -19.59 -1.43
CA ALA A 222 30.67 -20.53 -0.58
C ALA A 222 31.19 -19.88 0.71
N THR A 223 31.41 -18.56 0.68
CA THR A 223 31.92 -17.78 1.81
C THR A 223 30.77 -17.15 2.60
N PRO A 224 30.89 -16.99 3.93
CA PRO A 224 29.89 -16.26 4.71
C PRO A 224 29.66 -14.85 4.19
N ILE A 225 28.40 -14.40 4.22
CA ILE A 225 28.03 -13.03 3.81
C ILE A 225 28.78 -12.02 4.68
N THR A 226 29.49 -11.09 4.01
CA THR A 226 30.32 -10.07 4.65
C THR A 226 30.02 -8.69 4.09
N PRO A 227 29.83 -7.66 4.94
CA PRO A 227 29.86 -7.74 6.41
C PRO A 227 28.64 -8.50 6.95
N ALA A 228 28.77 -9.14 8.12
CA ALA A 228 27.68 -9.95 8.69
C ALA A 228 26.36 -9.18 8.89
N ARG A 229 26.44 -7.85 9.08
CA ARG A 229 25.28 -6.95 9.13
C ARG A 229 24.49 -6.83 7.82
N ALA A 230 25.02 -7.35 6.70
CA ALA A 230 24.30 -7.45 5.43
C ALA A 230 23.35 -8.65 5.38
N VAL A 231 23.38 -9.54 6.39
CA VAL A 231 22.41 -10.63 6.52
C VAL A 231 21.06 -10.06 6.95
N THR A 232 20.05 -10.28 6.12
CA THR A 232 18.68 -9.79 6.32
C THR A 232 17.79 -10.86 6.95
N VAL A 233 18.03 -12.13 6.62
CA VAL A 233 17.39 -13.31 7.23
C VAL A 233 18.47 -14.32 7.69
N PRO A 234 18.59 -14.60 9.00
CA PRO A 234 19.53 -15.61 9.49
C PRO A 234 19.17 -17.03 9.04
N GLY A 235 20.18 -17.82 8.66
CA GLY A 235 19.98 -19.15 8.10
C GLY A 235 19.38 -20.20 9.03
N VAL A 236 19.35 -19.93 10.34
CA VAL A 236 18.62 -20.78 11.29
C VAL A 236 17.12 -20.82 11.01
N LEU A 237 16.57 -19.73 10.46
CA LEU A 237 15.16 -19.61 10.10
C LEU A 237 14.82 -20.30 8.78
N VAL A 238 15.80 -20.49 7.89
CA VAL A 238 15.58 -20.97 6.52
C VAL A 238 15.63 -22.50 6.48
N ASP A 239 14.63 -23.13 5.86
CA ASP A 239 14.57 -24.58 5.70
C ASP A 239 15.08 -25.03 4.34
N ASP A 240 14.59 -24.39 3.27
CA ASP A 240 14.91 -24.77 1.89
C ASP A 240 15.28 -23.53 1.06
N ILE A 241 16.29 -23.67 0.21
CA ILE A 241 16.77 -22.62 -0.70
C ILE A 241 16.65 -23.12 -2.15
N CYS A 242 16.00 -22.32 -2.99
CA CYS A 242 15.89 -22.52 -4.42
C CYS A 242 16.70 -21.44 -5.15
N VAL A 243 17.67 -21.87 -5.96
CA VAL A 243 18.51 -20.97 -6.75
C VAL A 243 17.85 -20.70 -8.10
N TYR A 244 17.64 -19.44 -8.44
CA TYR A 244 17.08 -18.99 -9.70
C TYR A 244 17.96 -17.89 -10.31
N ALA A 245 18.92 -18.30 -11.15
CA ALA A 245 19.93 -17.40 -11.72
C ALA A 245 19.34 -16.25 -12.57
N ASP A 246 18.16 -16.46 -13.16
CA ASP A 246 17.43 -15.46 -13.96
C ASP A 246 16.54 -14.53 -13.11
N GLN A 247 16.76 -14.50 -11.78
CA GLN A 247 16.07 -13.59 -10.86
C GLN A 247 16.29 -12.13 -11.27
N LYS A 248 15.20 -11.44 -11.57
CA LYS A 248 15.17 -10.02 -11.94
C LYS A 248 14.92 -9.15 -10.73
N GLN A 249 15.62 -8.01 -10.61
CA GLN A 249 15.45 -7.06 -9.51
C GLN A 249 14.01 -6.54 -9.37
N THR A 250 13.37 -6.22 -10.51
CA THR A 250 11.96 -5.77 -10.62
C THR A 250 11.37 -6.23 -11.96
N THR A 251 10.13 -5.85 -12.26
CA THR A 251 9.50 -6.04 -13.58
C THR A 251 10.26 -5.35 -14.73
N SER A 252 11.14 -4.36 -14.45
CA SER A 252 12.01 -3.74 -15.47
C SER A 252 13.08 -4.68 -16.02
N GLY A 253 13.38 -5.77 -15.31
CA GLY A 253 14.22 -6.88 -15.76
C GLY A 253 15.72 -6.67 -15.74
N HIS A 254 16.24 -5.45 -15.56
CA HIS A 254 17.67 -5.19 -15.40
C HIS A 254 17.99 -4.88 -13.94
N TYR A 255 19.19 -5.23 -13.50
CA TYR A 255 19.71 -4.77 -12.21
C TYR A 255 20.12 -3.30 -12.33
N ASP A 256 19.57 -2.47 -11.45
CA ASP A 256 19.90 -1.06 -11.28
C ASP A 256 20.49 -0.86 -9.86
N PRO A 257 21.80 -0.58 -9.73
CA PRO A 257 22.44 -0.37 -8.42
C PRO A 257 21.97 0.90 -7.72
N ALA A 258 21.33 1.84 -8.43
CA ALA A 258 20.71 3.00 -7.80
C ALA A 258 19.48 2.58 -6.98
N ILE A 259 18.75 1.55 -7.41
CA ILE A 259 17.56 1.05 -6.73
C ILE A 259 17.92 0.28 -5.46
N SER A 260 19.01 -0.49 -5.48
CA SER A 260 19.48 -1.23 -4.28
C SER A 260 20.23 -0.35 -3.27
N GLY A 261 20.45 0.93 -3.59
CA GLY A 261 21.24 1.84 -2.75
C GLY A 261 22.76 1.62 -2.84
N GLU A 262 23.24 0.87 -3.84
CA GLU A 262 24.66 0.59 -4.05
C GLU A 262 25.36 1.61 -4.96
N ALA A 263 24.61 2.43 -5.68
CA ALA A 263 25.15 3.55 -6.44
C ALA A 263 24.99 4.89 -5.67
N PRO A 264 26.04 5.73 -5.61
CA PRO A 264 25.94 7.05 -5.00
C PRO A 264 24.90 7.91 -5.73
N ALA A 265 24.29 8.84 -5.01
CA ALA A 265 23.46 9.86 -5.64
C ALA A 265 24.30 10.73 -6.58
N PRO A 266 23.79 11.13 -7.75
CA PRO A 266 24.50 12.06 -8.63
C PRO A 266 24.58 13.45 -7.99
N ASP A 267 25.66 14.18 -8.29
CA ASP A 267 25.87 15.57 -7.82
C ASP A 267 24.74 16.51 -8.27
N THR A 268 24.17 16.24 -9.44
CA THR A 268 23.04 16.95 -10.00
C THR A 268 21.94 15.96 -10.35
N ARG A 269 20.76 16.13 -9.75
CA ARG A 269 19.58 15.35 -10.09
C ARG A 269 18.82 16.05 -11.21
N MET A 270 18.46 15.31 -12.25
CA MET A 270 17.49 15.80 -13.21
C MET A 270 16.12 15.86 -12.54
N PRO A 271 15.40 16.99 -12.62
CA PRO A 271 14.07 17.04 -12.05
C PRO A 271 13.10 16.16 -12.86
N PRO A 272 12.12 15.54 -12.19
CA PRO A 272 11.08 14.81 -12.91
C PRO A 272 10.28 15.77 -13.81
N PRO A 273 9.75 15.29 -14.94
CA PRO A 273 8.94 16.11 -15.84
C PRO A 273 7.70 16.62 -15.10
N LEU A 274 7.30 17.85 -15.41
CA LEU A 274 6.06 18.40 -14.88
C LEU A 274 4.86 17.55 -15.35
N PRO A 275 3.89 17.26 -14.47
CA PRO A 275 2.64 16.67 -14.91
C PRO A 275 1.89 17.65 -15.83
N GLU A 276 0.96 17.12 -16.61
CA GLU A 276 0.10 17.89 -17.52
C GLU A 276 -1.38 17.84 -17.12
N GLY A 277 -2.19 18.75 -17.68
CA GLY A 277 -3.64 18.78 -17.54
C GLY A 277 -4.13 18.75 -16.08
N ILE A 278 -5.14 17.93 -15.81
CA ILE A 278 -5.74 17.77 -14.47
C ILE A 278 -4.70 17.44 -13.40
N ARG A 279 -3.70 16.61 -13.72
CA ARG A 279 -2.65 16.24 -12.77
C ARG A 279 -1.84 17.45 -12.35
N TYR A 280 -1.51 18.33 -13.29
CA TYR A 280 -0.81 19.58 -13.00
C TYR A 280 -1.61 20.50 -12.07
N ILE A 281 -2.91 20.69 -12.36
CA ILE A 281 -3.77 21.58 -11.58
C ILE A 281 -3.81 21.14 -10.10
N ILE A 282 -4.06 19.86 -9.88
CA ILE A 282 -4.13 19.27 -8.53
C ILE A 282 -2.76 19.33 -7.84
N ALA A 283 -1.70 18.89 -8.51
CA ALA A 283 -0.35 18.89 -7.96
C ALA A 283 0.13 20.30 -7.60
N LYS A 284 -0.16 21.29 -8.45
CA LYS A 284 0.14 22.71 -8.22
C LYS A 284 -0.52 23.24 -6.95
N ARG A 285 -1.79 22.91 -6.74
CA ARG A 285 -2.47 23.32 -5.51
C ARG A 285 -1.94 22.56 -4.30
N ALA A 286 -1.79 21.25 -4.39
CA ALA A 286 -1.32 20.41 -3.28
C ALA A 286 0.11 20.78 -2.83
N ALA A 287 1.01 21.12 -3.75
CA ALA A 287 2.39 21.51 -3.44
C ALA A 287 2.47 22.72 -2.48
N LYS A 288 1.47 23.60 -2.45
CA LYS A 288 1.41 24.73 -1.50
C LYS A 288 1.31 24.29 -0.03
N GLU A 289 0.94 23.04 0.22
CA GLU A 289 0.81 22.51 1.58
C GLU A 289 2.12 21.94 2.13
N LEU A 290 3.14 21.79 1.28
CA LEU A 290 4.48 21.38 1.69
C LEU A 290 5.09 22.44 2.61
N LYS A 291 5.82 21.95 3.62
CA LYS A 291 6.56 22.79 4.56
C LYS A 291 8.01 22.34 4.59
N PRO A 292 8.98 23.27 4.55
CA PRO A 292 10.38 22.93 4.77
C PRO A 292 10.57 22.17 6.10
N GLY A 293 11.43 21.15 6.06
CA GLY A 293 11.74 20.28 7.20
C GLY A 293 10.72 19.18 7.49
N ALA A 294 9.62 19.08 6.74
CA ALA A 294 8.62 18.04 6.97
C ALA A 294 9.08 16.66 6.50
N CYS A 295 8.71 15.62 7.26
CA CYS A 295 8.68 14.24 6.79
C CYS A 295 7.42 14.01 5.94
N VAL A 296 7.60 13.74 4.65
CA VAL A 296 6.53 13.68 3.66
C VAL A 296 6.33 12.27 3.10
N ASN A 297 5.08 11.84 3.00
CA ASN A 297 4.70 10.67 2.20
C ASN A 297 3.91 11.11 0.96
N PHE A 298 4.27 10.55 -0.21
CA PHE A 298 3.52 10.70 -1.46
C PHE A 298 2.99 9.32 -1.87
N GLY A 299 1.67 9.19 -1.94
CA GLY A 299 1.03 7.97 -2.42
C GLY A 299 0.90 7.93 -3.93
N TYR A 300 0.76 6.72 -4.47
CA TYR A 300 0.59 6.45 -5.89
C TYR A 300 -0.54 7.27 -6.55
N GLY A 301 -0.33 7.68 -7.80
CA GLY A 301 -1.35 8.22 -8.69
C GLY A 301 -1.28 9.73 -8.87
N LEU A 302 -2.33 10.47 -8.47
CA LEU A 302 -2.34 11.93 -8.60
C LEU A 302 -1.25 12.63 -7.76
N PRO A 303 -0.93 12.18 -6.53
CA PRO A 303 0.14 12.80 -5.74
C PRO A 303 1.54 12.67 -6.34
N ASP A 304 1.80 11.70 -7.21
CA ASP A 304 3.12 11.46 -7.84
C ASP A 304 3.67 12.68 -8.62
N GLY A 305 2.78 13.60 -9.05
CA GLY A 305 3.17 14.82 -9.74
C GLY A 305 3.64 15.95 -8.82
N ILE A 306 3.40 15.87 -7.52
CA ILE A 306 3.69 16.94 -6.56
C ILE A 306 5.20 17.22 -6.44
N PRO A 307 6.10 16.21 -6.38
CA PRO A 307 7.54 16.48 -6.32
C PRO A 307 8.07 17.29 -7.50
N ALA A 308 7.57 17.04 -8.72
CA ALA A 308 7.97 17.78 -9.92
C ALA A 308 7.55 19.25 -9.84
N VAL A 309 6.32 19.50 -9.40
CA VAL A 309 5.79 20.85 -9.20
C VAL A 309 6.56 21.57 -8.09
N ALA A 310 6.79 20.91 -6.96
CA ALA A 310 7.52 21.48 -5.83
C ALA A 310 8.91 21.94 -6.26
N HIS A 311 9.62 21.10 -7.02
CA HIS A 311 10.92 21.47 -7.59
C HIS A 311 10.84 22.70 -8.49
N ALA A 312 9.87 22.73 -9.42
CA ALA A 312 9.72 23.85 -10.36
C ALA A 312 9.35 25.18 -9.67
N GLU A 313 8.63 25.13 -8.55
CA GLU A 313 8.24 26.28 -7.73
C GLU A 313 9.30 26.63 -6.65
N GLY A 314 10.43 25.90 -6.60
CA GLY A 314 11.50 26.13 -5.63
C GLY A 314 11.12 25.76 -4.19
N VAL A 315 10.14 24.87 -4.00
CA VAL A 315 9.71 24.36 -2.70
C VAL A 315 10.59 23.18 -2.29
N ASP A 316 11.27 23.32 -1.16
CA ASP A 316 12.14 22.26 -0.63
C ASP A 316 11.32 21.08 -0.07
N ILE A 317 11.71 19.86 -0.47
CA ILE A 317 11.22 18.61 0.10
C ILE A 317 12.37 18.00 0.90
N SER A 318 12.34 18.20 2.21
CA SER A 318 13.47 17.87 3.06
C SER A 318 13.62 16.39 3.37
N TRP A 319 12.50 15.65 3.47
CA TRP A 319 12.53 14.22 3.75
C TRP A 319 11.32 13.48 3.17
N THR A 320 11.55 12.42 2.40
CA THR A 320 10.48 11.57 1.85
C THR A 320 10.52 10.15 2.39
N VAL A 321 9.35 9.54 2.54
CA VAL A 321 9.19 8.15 3.01
C VAL A 321 8.14 7.40 2.20
N ILE A 322 8.38 6.11 1.95
CA ILE A 322 7.41 5.16 1.35
C ILE A 322 7.29 3.91 2.23
N GLU A 323 6.15 3.23 2.18
CA GLU A 323 5.81 2.11 3.07
C GLU A 323 6.71 0.87 2.91
N GLN A 324 7.34 0.71 1.73
CA GLN A 324 8.27 -0.37 1.44
C GLN A 324 9.57 -0.25 2.25
N GLY A 325 9.87 0.94 2.78
CA GLY A 325 10.98 1.20 3.70
C GLY A 325 12.02 2.19 3.18
N SER A 326 11.90 2.71 1.96
CA SER A 326 12.87 3.66 1.41
C SER A 326 12.65 5.08 1.92
N HIS A 327 13.76 5.77 2.15
CA HIS A 327 13.82 7.17 2.59
C HIS A 327 14.60 8.03 1.58
N ASN A 328 14.07 9.20 1.24
CA ASN A 328 14.63 10.15 0.28
C ASN A 328 14.87 9.53 -1.10
N GLY A 329 15.68 10.18 -1.95
CA GLY A 329 15.99 9.68 -3.29
C GLY A 329 14.95 10.06 -4.34
N GLU A 330 15.06 9.44 -5.52
CA GLU A 330 14.12 9.58 -6.62
C GLU A 330 13.08 8.47 -6.51
N LEU A 331 11.86 8.84 -6.12
CA LEU A 331 10.73 7.92 -6.03
C LEU A 331 10.32 7.48 -7.43
N LEU A 332 10.25 6.17 -7.66
CA LEU A 332 9.81 5.62 -8.94
C LEU A 332 8.28 5.51 -8.97
N GLY A 333 7.69 5.84 -10.12
CA GLY A 333 6.25 5.73 -10.36
C GLY A 333 5.88 4.54 -11.24
N GLY A 334 4.60 4.45 -11.60
CA GLY A 334 4.09 3.41 -12.49
C GLY A 334 4.27 2.01 -11.92
N ASP A 335 4.76 1.08 -12.74
CA ASP A 335 4.93 -0.32 -12.33
C ASP A 335 6.03 -0.53 -11.28
N LEU A 336 6.90 0.48 -11.07
CA LEU A 336 7.98 0.45 -10.09
C LEU A 336 7.65 1.25 -8.82
N PHE A 337 6.38 1.62 -8.62
CA PHE A 337 5.97 2.26 -7.37
C PHE A 337 6.34 1.38 -6.17
N GLY A 338 6.98 2.00 -5.18
CA GLY A 338 7.54 1.31 -4.03
C GLY A 338 9.06 1.10 -4.09
N ALA A 339 9.69 1.39 -5.23
CA ALA A 339 11.14 1.46 -5.37
C ALA A 339 11.64 2.92 -5.45
N THR A 340 12.90 3.11 -5.08
CA THR A 340 13.53 4.42 -5.00
C THR A 340 14.95 4.33 -5.52
N ARG A 341 15.35 5.24 -6.40
CA ARG A 341 16.77 5.40 -6.77
C ARG A 341 17.50 6.29 -5.78
N HIS A 342 18.72 5.91 -5.41
CA HIS A 342 19.61 6.67 -4.56
C HIS A 342 18.96 7.02 -3.20
N ALA A 343 18.23 6.07 -2.63
CA ALA A 343 17.66 6.20 -1.30
C ALA A 343 18.77 6.51 -0.28
N SER A 344 18.47 7.36 0.69
CA SER A 344 19.40 7.65 1.80
C SER A 344 19.38 6.56 2.88
N ALA A 345 18.26 5.84 2.98
CA ALA A 345 18.11 4.67 3.84
C ALA A 345 17.04 3.74 3.26
N ILE A 346 17.20 2.44 3.51
CA ILE A 346 16.22 1.40 3.20
C ILE A 346 16.03 0.60 4.49
N LEU A 347 14.83 0.66 5.05
CA LEU A 347 14.41 -0.09 6.23
C LEU A 347 13.54 -1.27 5.84
N LYS A 348 13.30 -2.16 6.80
CA LYS A 348 12.23 -3.17 6.67
C LYS A 348 10.88 -2.47 6.73
N SER A 349 9.94 -2.91 5.90
CA SER A 349 8.57 -2.35 5.90
C SER A 349 7.90 -2.46 7.27
N THR A 350 8.20 -3.49 8.07
CA THR A 350 7.68 -3.61 9.45
C THR A 350 8.11 -2.43 10.34
N ASP A 351 9.37 -2.00 10.22
CA ASP A 351 9.91 -0.88 11.01
C ASP A 351 9.39 0.46 10.46
N GLN A 352 9.19 0.51 9.13
CA GLN A 352 8.54 1.64 8.46
C GLN A 352 7.11 1.85 8.95
N PHE A 353 6.33 0.79 9.12
CA PHE A 353 4.97 0.87 9.64
C PHE A 353 4.91 1.24 11.12
N ASP A 354 5.94 0.91 11.92
CA ASP A 354 6.07 1.45 13.28
C ASP A 354 6.27 2.98 13.26
N LEU A 355 7.08 3.51 12.33
CA LEU A 355 7.22 4.95 12.13
C LEU A 355 5.88 5.60 11.75
N PHE A 356 5.10 4.97 10.87
CA PHE A 356 3.85 5.53 10.36
C PHE A 356 2.76 5.51 11.44
N SER A 357 2.51 4.34 12.03
CA SER A 357 1.53 4.18 13.11
C SER A 357 1.92 4.91 14.40
N GLY A 358 3.20 5.24 14.58
CA GLY A 358 3.69 6.12 15.64
C GLY A 358 3.43 7.61 15.42
N GLY A 359 3.02 8.02 14.20
CA GLY A 359 2.82 9.43 13.85
C GLY A 359 4.09 10.16 13.42
N GLY A 360 5.05 9.44 12.85
CA GLY A 360 6.33 9.98 12.36
C GLY A 360 6.26 10.72 11.02
N ILE A 361 5.10 10.77 10.37
CA ILE A 361 4.85 11.53 9.15
C ILE A 361 4.23 12.89 9.51
N ASP A 362 4.81 13.97 9.03
CA ASP A 362 4.27 15.32 9.25
C ASP A 362 3.12 15.62 8.28
N ILE A 363 3.31 15.26 7.00
CA ILE A 363 2.32 15.47 5.96
C ILE A 363 2.28 14.31 4.96
N ALA A 364 1.08 13.87 4.61
CA ALA A 364 0.86 12.82 3.60
C ALA A 364 -0.03 13.34 2.48
N PHE A 365 0.34 13.02 1.24
CA PHE A 365 -0.43 13.30 0.04
C PHE A 365 -0.91 11.99 -0.57
N LEU A 366 -2.22 11.74 -0.55
CA LEU A 366 -2.78 10.45 -0.93
C LEU A 366 -3.96 10.59 -1.88
N GLY A 367 -4.27 9.55 -2.64
CA GLY A 367 -5.43 9.52 -3.51
C GLY A 367 -6.76 9.59 -2.76
N MET A 368 -7.79 10.10 -3.45
CA MET A 368 -9.17 10.12 -2.96
C MET A 368 -10.07 9.43 -3.98
N GLY A 369 -10.63 8.26 -3.65
CA GLY A 369 -11.53 7.52 -4.53
C GLY A 369 -12.97 7.99 -4.41
N GLU A 370 -13.51 7.97 -3.20
CA GLU A 370 -14.79 8.60 -2.84
C GLU A 370 -14.61 9.49 -1.60
N LEU A 371 -15.45 10.51 -1.45
CA LEU A 371 -15.51 11.43 -0.34
C LEU A 371 -16.97 11.68 0.06
N ASP A 372 -17.30 11.62 1.35
CA ASP A 372 -18.64 11.98 1.86
C ASP A 372 -18.66 13.25 2.71
N ALA A 373 -19.87 13.72 3.05
CA ALA A 373 -20.10 14.94 3.83
C ALA A 373 -19.40 14.96 5.21
N GLN A 374 -19.11 13.78 5.77
CA GLN A 374 -18.44 13.64 7.05
C GLN A 374 -16.91 13.68 6.93
N GLY A 375 -16.38 13.79 5.70
CA GLY A 375 -14.95 13.75 5.43
C GLY A 375 -14.38 12.34 5.46
N ASN A 376 -15.20 11.30 5.30
CA ASN A 376 -14.67 9.96 5.14
C ASN A 376 -14.13 9.79 3.71
N VAL A 377 -13.06 9.02 3.57
CA VAL A 377 -12.48 8.69 2.26
C VAL A 377 -12.48 7.20 2.03
N ASN A 378 -12.88 6.79 0.83
CA ASN A 378 -12.74 5.43 0.33
C ASN A 378 -11.70 5.37 -0.78
N VAL A 379 -10.75 4.45 -0.66
CA VAL A 379 -9.83 4.06 -1.74
C VAL A 379 -9.77 2.56 -1.95
N SER A 380 -10.31 1.78 -1.02
CA SER A 380 -10.07 0.35 -0.94
C SER A 380 -11.14 -0.48 -1.65
N TRP A 381 -12.31 0.10 -1.93
CA TRP A 381 -13.36 -0.55 -2.72
C TRP A 381 -14.06 0.43 -3.66
N LEU A 382 -13.68 0.42 -4.94
CA LEU A 382 -14.14 1.38 -5.94
C LEU A 382 -14.97 0.69 -7.02
N GLY A 383 -16.28 0.94 -7.03
CA GLY A 383 -17.22 0.21 -7.89
C GLY A 383 -17.16 -1.29 -7.63
N GLU A 384 -16.84 -2.08 -8.66
CA GLU A 384 -16.68 -3.55 -8.54
C GLU A 384 -15.25 -3.99 -8.21
N ASN A 385 -14.31 -3.04 -8.09
CA ASN A 385 -12.90 -3.33 -7.88
C ASN A 385 -12.54 -3.28 -6.40
N ILE A 386 -12.01 -4.40 -5.91
CA ILE A 386 -11.41 -4.53 -4.58
C ILE A 386 -9.96 -4.09 -4.73
N VAL A 387 -9.62 -2.89 -4.26
CA VAL A 387 -8.26 -2.34 -4.32
C VAL A 387 -7.47 -2.74 -3.07
N GLY A 388 -8.13 -2.72 -1.91
CA GLY A 388 -7.49 -2.83 -0.60
C GLY A 388 -6.90 -1.49 -0.14
N PRO A 389 -6.65 -1.30 1.17
CA PRO A 389 -6.11 -0.05 1.69
C PRO A 389 -4.63 0.16 1.37
N GLY A 390 -3.86 -0.89 1.08
CA GLY A 390 -2.40 -0.84 1.19
C GLY A 390 -1.98 -0.27 2.55
N GLY A 391 -0.97 0.60 2.55
CA GLY A 391 -0.55 1.35 3.75
C GLY A 391 -1.44 2.57 4.09
N PHE A 392 -2.54 2.83 3.37
CA PHE A 392 -3.30 4.08 3.48
C PHE A 392 -3.80 4.37 4.90
N VAL A 393 -4.33 3.36 5.59
CA VAL A 393 -4.82 3.53 6.98
C VAL A 393 -3.64 3.80 7.91
N ASP A 394 -2.56 3.03 7.78
CA ASP A 394 -1.35 3.16 8.60
C ASP A 394 -0.70 4.55 8.45
N ILE A 395 -0.70 5.10 7.23
CA ILE A 395 -0.17 6.44 6.92
C ILE A 395 -1.10 7.51 7.50
N THR A 396 -2.38 7.49 7.13
CA THR A 396 -3.28 8.63 7.40
C THR A 396 -3.63 8.80 8.87
N GLN A 397 -3.79 7.71 9.62
CA GLN A 397 -4.45 7.77 10.92
C GLN A 397 -3.66 8.55 11.98
N ARG A 398 -2.33 8.65 11.84
CA ARG A 398 -1.47 9.40 12.79
C ARG A 398 -0.64 10.51 12.16
N THR A 399 -0.73 10.68 10.85
CA THR A 399 -0.12 11.83 10.18
C THR A 399 -0.79 13.12 10.66
N ARG A 400 -0.01 14.16 10.94
CA ARG A 400 -0.54 15.44 11.48
C ARG A 400 -1.40 16.18 10.46
N LYS A 401 -0.96 16.18 9.20
CA LYS A 401 -1.68 16.79 8.08
C LYS A 401 -1.85 15.82 6.91
N VAL A 402 -3.08 15.65 6.44
CA VAL A 402 -3.36 14.80 5.28
C VAL A 402 -3.96 15.63 4.16
N VAL A 403 -3.41 15.51 2.95
CA VAL A 403 -3.89 16.21 1.75
C VAL A 403 -4.32 15.15 0.74
N PHE A 404 -5.63 14.93 0.67
CA PHE A 404 -6.23 14.03 -0.29
C PHE A 404 -6.30 14.69 -1.66
N CYS A 405 -5.81 14.01 -2.68
CA CYS A 405 -5.74 14.46 -4.07
C CYS A 405 -6.65 13.57 -4.93
N GLY A 406 -7.66 14.17 -5.54
CA GLY A 406 -8.63 13.42 -6.34
C GLY A 406 -9.37 14.32 -7.30
N THR A 407 -9.70 13.82 -8.48
CA THR A 407 -10.67 14.52 -9.32
C THR A 407 -12.04 14.59 -8.62
N PHE A 408 -12.82 15.63 -8.92
CA PHE A 408 -14.18 15.80 -8.40
C PHE A 408 -15.14 14.72 -8.94
N GLU A 409 -14.93 14.33 -10.19
CA GLU A 409 -15.70 13.32 -10.92
C GLU A 409 -14.72 12.42 -11.68
N ALA A 410 -15.15 11.20 -11.99
CA ALA A 410 -14.42 10.23 -12.80
C ALA A 410 -15.17 9.90 -14.10
N LYS A 411 -14.48 9.19 -15.00
CA LYS A 411 -14.99 8.69 -16.29
C LYS A 411 -15.52 9.80 -17.22
N GLY A 412 -14.66 10.25 -18.13
CA GLY A 412 -15.02 11.23 -19.17
C GLY A 412 -14.98 12.70 -18.72
N LEU A 413 -14.38 12.99 -17.57
CA LEU A 413 -14.09 14.36 -17.15
C LEU A 413 -13.02 14.97 -18.07
N GLU A 414 -13.34 16.10 -18.70
CA GLU A 414 -12.43 16.85 -19.58
C GLU A 414 -12.27 18.27 -19.05
N VAL A 415 -11.05 18.61 -18.66
CA VAL A 415 -10.70 19.89 -18.03
C VAL A 415 -9.45 20.45 -18.68
N GLU A 416 -9.50 21.72 -19.05
CA GLU A 416 -8.40 22.47 -19.65
C GLU A 416 -7.97 23.60 -18.72
N LEU A 417 -6.68 23.94 -18.80
CA LEU A 417 -6.10 25.10 -18.14
C LEU A 417 -5.67 26.09 -19.23
N GLU A 418 -6.45 27.16 -19.42
CA GLU A 418 -6.21 28.22 -20.41
C GLU A 418 -6.02 29.55 -19.66
N ASP A 419 -4.90 30.25 -19.90
CA ASP A 419 -4.60 31.56 -19.27
C ASP A 419 -4.73 31.58 -17.73
N GLY A 420 -4.40 30.46 -17.08
CA GLY A 420 -4.50 30.31 -15.62
C GLY A 420 -5.91 30.06 -15.09
N GLN A 421 -6.89 29.89 -15.98
CA GLN A 421 -8.27 29.56 -15.66
C GLN A 421 -8.59 28.11 -16.02
N VAL A 422 -9.33 27.45 -15.13
CA VAL A 422 -9.83 26.09 -15.30
C VAL A 422 -11.14 26.15 -16.07
N ARG A 423 -11.20 25.43 -17.19
CA ARG A 423 -12.41 25.27 -18.00
C ARG A 423 -12.84 23.82 -18.04
N ILE A 424 -14.01 23.53 -17.49
CA ILE A 424 -14.62 22.20 -17.55
C ILE A 424 -15.36 22.08 -18.89
N ARG A 425 -14.79 21.31 -19.83
CA ARG A 425 -15.39 21.05 -21.14
C ARG A 425 -16.50 20.01 -21.04
N ARG A 426 -16.30 19.04 -20.16
CA ARG A 426 -17.23 17.95 -19.92
C ARG A 426 -17.13 17.44 -18.50
N HIS A 427 -18.27 17.31 -17.83
CA HIS A 427 -18.35 16.68 -16.51
C HIS A 427 -18.15 15.16 -16.58
N GLY A 428 -17.60 14.60 -15.50
CA GLY A 428 -17.45 13.16 -15.37
C GLY A 428 -18.80 12.45 -15.15
N ALA A 429 -18.92 11.22 -15.64
CA ALA A 429 -20.13 10.41 -15.50
C ALA A 429 -20.25 9.71 -14.13
N VAL A 430 -19.16 9.63 -13.38
CA VAL A 430 -19.12 8.96 -12.07
C VAL A 430 -18.76 10.01 -11.00
N PRO A 431 -19.68 10.37 -10.09
CA PRO A 431 -19.36 11.30 -9.01
C PRO A 431 -18.39 10.64 -8.02
N LYS A 432 -17.47 11.43 -7.46
CA LYS A 432 -16.58 10.97 -6.39
C LYS A 432 -16.92 11.60 -5.03
N LEU A 433 -17.68 12.69 -5.03
CA LEU A 433 -18.34 13.18 -3.83
C LEU A 433 -19.71 12.49 -3.75
N VAL A 434 -19.92 11.70 -2.70
CA VAL A 434 -21.03 10.76 -2.54
C VAL A 434 -21.74 10.98 -1.21
N GLU A 435 -23.01 10.59 -1.09
CA GLU A 435 -23.77 10.75 0.18
C GLU A 435 -23.08 10.04 1.35
N GLN A 436 -22.62 8.82 1.10
CA GLN A 436 -21.90 7.99 2.05
C GLN A 436 -20.89 7.14 1.30
N VAL A 437 -19.65 7.10 1.78
CA VAL A 437 -18.64 6.22 1.19
C VAL A 437 -18.99 4.76 1.39
N ARG A 438 -18.74 3.91 0.38
CA ARG A 438 -19.01 2.47 0.49
C ARG A 438 -18.18 1.78 1.57
N HIS A 439 -16.94 2.24 1.72
CA HIS A 439 -15.96 1.64 2.60
C HIS A 439 -15.11 2.73 3.24
N ILE A 440 -15.24 2.92 4.55
CA ILE A 440 -14.50 3.98 5.26
C ILE A 440 -13.05 3.56 5.36
N THR A 441 -12.18 4.02 4.47
CA THR A 441 -10.73 3.76 4.53
C THR A 441 -10.04 4.80 5.42
N PHE A 442 -10.54 6.03 5.42
CA PHE A 442 -10.19 7.07 6.37
C PHE A 442 -11.46 7.64 6.99
N SER A 443 -11.43 7.86 8.31
CA SER A 443 -12.58 8.32 9.09
C SER A 443 -12.45 9.80 9.43
N GLY A 444 -13.31 10.63 8.84
CA GLY A 444 -13.35 12.06 9.14
C GLY A 444 -13.72 12.34 10.59
N LYS A 445 -14.60 11.51 11.17
CA LYS A 445 -14.95 11.55 12.60
C LYS A 445 -13.71 11.36 13.49
N ARG A 446 -12.92 10.32 13.22
CA ARG A 446 -11.68 10.04 13.98
C ARG A 446 -10.67 11.17 13.82
N ALA A 447 -10.45 11.63 12.60
CA ALA A 447 -9.52 12.71 12.31
C ALA A 447 -9.85 14.01 13.06
N ARG A 448 -11.15 14.36 13.18
CA ARG A 448 -11.60 15.48 14.01
C ARG A 448 -11.31 15.26 15.49
N ALA A 449 -11.61 14.06 16.00
CA ALA A 449 -11.34 13.71 17.40
C ALA A 449 -9.83 13.77 17.74
N ASP A 450 -8.99 13.42 16.78
CA ASP A 450 -7.54 13.42 16.92
C ASP A 450 -6.90 14.79 16.60
N GLY A 451 -7.69 15.77 16.15
CA GLY A 451 -7.22 17.13 15.82
C GLY A 451 -6.35 17.21 14.56
N GLN A 452 -6.52 16.27 13.62
CA GLN A 452 -5.76 16.25 12.37
C GLN A 452 -6.18 17.40 11.44
N GLN A 453 -5.22 17.94 10.69
CA GLN A 453 -5.51 18.88 9.59
C GLN A 453 -5.74 18.08 8.31
N VAL A 454 -6.91 18.24 7.68
CA VAL A 454 -7.24 17.45 6.49
C VAL A 454 -7.77 18.35 5.39
N LEU A 455 -7.18 18.21 4.20
CA LEU A 455 -7.59 18.91 2.98
C LEU A 455 -7.96 17.90 1.89
N TYR A 456 -8.91 18.28 1.06
CA TYR A 456 -9.34 17.52 -0.12
C TYR A 456 -9.19 18.43 -1.33
N VAL A 457 -8.17 18.18 -2.15
CA VAL A 457 -7.79 18.98 -3.30
C VAL A 457 -8.28 18.28 -4.57
N THR A 458 -9.14 18.98 -5.31
CA THR A 458 -9.61 18.58 -6.63
C THR A 458 -9.12 19.52 -7.71
N GLU A 459 -9.43 19.23 -8.97
CA GLU A 459 -9.09 20.11 -10.09
C GLU A 459 -9.88 21.43 -10.11
N ARG A 460 -10.97 21.51 -9.34
CA ARG A 460 -11.90 22.65 -9.37
C ARG A 460 -12.17 23.30 -8.02
N ALA A 461 -11.95 22.59 -6.92
CA ALA A 461 -12.32 23.01 -5.57
C ALA A 461 -11.38 22.42 -4.51
N VAL A 462 -11.23 23.12 -3.38
CA VAL A 462 -10.54 22.63 -2.19
C VAL A 462 -11.49 22.66 -1.00
N PHE A 463 -11.54 21.54 -0.28
CA PHE A 463 -12.30 21.41 0.96
C PHE A 463 -11.36 21.21 2.14
N GLU A 464 -11.80 21.63 3.32
CA GLU A 464 -11.18 21.27 4.61
C GLU A 464 -12.14 20.43 5.44
N LEU A 465 -11.57 19.62 6.35
CA LEU A 465 -12.33 18.96 7.39
C LEU A 465 -12.51 19.90 8.59
N ALA A 466 -13.66 20.56 8.65
CA ALA A 466 -14.05 21.45 9.73
C ALA A 466 -14.75 20.69 10.88
N PRO A 467 -14.96 21.30 12.07
CA PRO A 467 -15.66 20.66 13.19
C PRO A 467 -17.04 20.10 12.84
N GLU A 468 -17.77 20.79 11.96
CA GLU A 468 -19.12 20.42 11.51
C GLU A 468 -19.17 19.41 10.35
N GLY A 469 -18.03 19.06 9.74
CA GLY A 469 -17.96 18.24 8.53
C GLY A 469 -17.12 18.90 7.44
N LEU A 470 -17.39 18.59 6.18
CA LEU A 470 -16.71 19.24 5.06
C LEU A 470 -17.07 20.74 4.97
N ARG A 471 -16.06 21.55 4.67
CA ARG A 471 -16.22 22.97 4.33
C ARG A 471 -15.48 23.27 3.03
N LEU A 472 -16.16 23.93 2.09
CA LEU A 472 -15.55 24.44 0.86
C LEU A 472 -14.76 25.71 1.18
N ILE A 473 -13.46 25.72 0.88
CA ILE A 473 -12.55 26.82 1.21
C ILE A 473 -11.98 27.55 -0.01
N GLU A 474 -11.85 26.87 -1.16
CA GLU A 474 -11.35 27.48 -2.40
C GLU A 474 -12.05 26.91 -3.64
N ILE A 475 -12.09 27.72 -4.69
CA ILE A 475 -12.55 27.35 -6.04
C ILE A 475 -11.48 27.79 -7.03
N ALA A 476 -11.19 26.96 -8.03
CA ALA A 476 -10.23 27.30 -9.07
C ALA A 476 -10.74 28.48 -9.92
N PRO A 477 -9.87 29.40 -10.38
CA PRO A 477 -10.29 30.47 -11.29
C PRO A 477 -10.99 29.91 -12.54
N GLY A 478 -12.10 30.49 -12.96
CA GLY A 478 -12.88 30.04 -14.13
C GLY A 478 -13.97 29.01 -13.82
N VAL A 479 -13.98 28.43 -12.62
CA VAL A 479 -15.01 27.47 -12.17
C VAL A 479 -16.19 28.21 -11.55
N ASP A 480 -17.41 27.84 -11.95
CA ASP A 480 -18.64 28.39 -11.39
C ASP A 480 -19.02 27.65 -10.09
N LEU A 481 -19.20 28.39 -8.99
CA LEU A 481 -19.50 27.81 -7.68
C LEU A 481 -20.77 26.95 -7.71
N VAL A 482 -21.85 27.42 -8.33
CA VAL A 482 -23.14 26.74 -8.28
C VAL A 482 -23.14 25.57 -9.25
N ARG A 483 -22.92 25.84 -10.54
CA ARG A 483 -23.01 24.85 -11.63
C ARG A 483 -21.95 23.77 -11.52
N ASP A 484 -20.70 24.14 -11.26
CA ASP A 484 -19.57 23.22 -11.39
C ASP A 484 -19.19 22.54 -10.07
N VAL A 485 -19.67 23.04 -8.93
CA VAL A 485 -19.36 22.53 -7.59
C VAL A 485 -20.62 22.13 -6.83
N LEU A 486 -21.49 23.07 -6.44
CA LEU A 486 -22.61 22.77 -5.53
C LEU A 486 -23.66 21.85 -6.14
N GLU A 487 -24.11 22.11 -7.36
CA GLU A 487 -25.07 21.25 -8.09
C GLU A 487 -24.48 19.88 -8.48
N ARG A 488 -23.16 19.70 -8.32
CA ARG A 488 -22.45 18.45 -8.59
C ARG A 488 -22.26 17.59 -7.35
N MET A 489 -22.75 18.03 -6.19
CA MET A 489 -22.64 17.33 -4.91
C MET A 489 -24.01 16.82 -4.44
N PRO A 490 -24.08 15.61 -3.85
CA PRO A 490 -25.35 15.09 -3.33
C PRO A 490 -25.65 15.55 -1.89
N PHE A 491 -24.89 16.51 -1.36
CA PHE A 491 -25.04 17.02 -0.01
C PHE A 491 -24.66 18.50 0.07
N GLU A 492 -25.23 19.21 1.04
CA GLU A 492 -24.85 20.57 1.34
C GLU A 492 -23.48 20.64 2.03
N VAL A 493 -22.72 21.69 1.73
CA VAL A 493 -21.40 21.93 2.32
C VAL A 493 -21.35 23.34 2.89
N SER A 494 -20.69 23.51 4.04
CA SER A 494 -20.49 24.85 4.58
C SER A 494 -19.50 25.62 3.70
N LEU A 495 -19.77 26.91 3.48
CA LEU A 495 -18.89 27.80 2.70
C LEU A 495 -18.02 28.63 3.64
N HIS A 496 -16.71 28.67 3.37
CA HIS A 496 -15.81 29.62 3.99
C HIS A 496 -16.27 31.07 3.71
N PRO A 497 -16.15 32.02 4.68
CA PRO A 497 -16.67 33.38 4.51
C PRO A 497 -16.19 34.10 3.25
N SER A 498 -14.94 33.88 2.82
CA SER A 498 -14.40 34.48 1.60
C SER A 498 -15.14 34.06 0.32
N LEU A 499 -15.73 32.86 0.29
CA LEU A 499 -16.50 32.36 -0.85
C LEU A 499 -17.96 32.82 -0.83
N ARG A 500 -18.51 33.11 0.36
CA ARG A 500 -19.88 33.64 0.49
C ARG A 500 -20.02 35.01 -0.17
N VAL A 501 -18.99 35.86 -0.04
CA VAL A 501 -18.97 37.21 -0.63
C VAL A 501 -18.98 37.14 -2.16
N ALA A 502 -18.26 36.18 -2.76
CA ALA A 502 -18.22 35.97 -4.20
C ALA A 502 -19.55 35.44 -4.78
N ALA A 503 -20.30 34.65 -4.00
CA ALA A 503 -21.61 34.13 -4.40
C ALA A 503 -22.69 35.23 -4.44
N THR A 504 -22.60 36.23 -3.58
CA THR A 504 -23.57 37.35 -3.49
C THR A 504 -23.28 38.53 -4.42
N SER A 505 -22.15 38.51 -5.14
CA SER A 505 -21.76 39.58 -6.09
C SER A 505 -22.04 39.23 -7.56
N ALA A 506 -22.72 38.12 -7.82
CA ALA A 506 -23.11 37.64 -9.14
C ALA A 506 -24.62 37.76 -9.43
N ASP A 507 -25.39 38.28 -8.46
CA ASP A 507 -26.76 38.79 -8.63
C ASP A 507 -26.74 40.31 -8.85
#